data_AF-A0A9D4LNH9-F1
#
_entry.id   AF-A0A9D4LNH9-F1
#
_cell.length_a   1.000
_cell.length_b   1.000
_cell.length_c   1.000
_cell.angle_alpha   90.00
_cell.angle_beta   90.00
_cell.angle_gamma   90.00
#
_symmetry.space_group_name_H-M   'P 1'
#
loop_
_entity.id
_entity.type
_entity.pdbx_description
1 polymer ?
#
loop_
_entity_poly.entity_id
_entity_poly.type
_entity_poly.pdbx_seq_one_letter_code
_entity_poly.pdbx_strand_id
1 'polypeptide(L)'
;MMSHPGVVYNLMNSARRLAETNFSLLRDYPKEISDTRKQLWPKFKEARSKHGPRNVQMLFPAALRVNGRIAEDLFPEWYPILKGSRISNIHERIHNSVASSVEMLRHQ
;
A
#
# COMPACT_ATOMS: atom_id res chain seq x y z
N MET A 1 -0.81 -21.15 12.85
CA MET A 1 0.57 -20.63 12.66
C MET A 1 0.53 -19.11 12.63
N MET A 2 1.13 -18.41 13.59
CA MET A 2 1.18 -16.95 13.61
C MET A 2 2.30 -16.45 12.68
N SER A 3 1.95 -15.77 11.60
CA SER A 3 2.94 -15.12 10.72
C SER A 3 3.60 -13.95 11.47
N HIS A 4 4.93 -13.98 11.54
CA HIS A 4 5.73 -12.91 12.16
C HIS A 4 5.51 -11.58 11.40
N PRO A 5 5.37 -10.43 12.09
CA PRO A 5 5.13 -9.12 11.46
C PRO A 5 6.11 -8.81 10.31
N GLY A 6 7.38 -9.19 10.48
CA GLY A 6 8.42 -9.02 9.46
C GLY A 6 8.18 -9.81 8.17
N VAL A 7 7.60 -11.01 8.26
CA VAL A 7 7.26 -11.83 7.08
C VAL A 7 6.13 -11.18 6.29
N VAL A 8 5.08 -10.71 6.98
CA VAL A 8 3.96 -9.99 6.34
C VAL A 8 4.44 -8.69 5.72
N TYR A 9 5.29 -7.93 6.42
CA TYR A 9 5.89 -6.72 5.91
C TYR A 9 6.68 -6.97 4.61
N ASN A 10 7.55 -7.98 4.61
CA ASN A 10 8.38 -8.31 3.46
C ASN A 10 7.53 -8.78 2.26
N LEU A 11 6.53 -9.64 2.50
CA LEU A 11 5.60 -10.09 1.47
C LEU A 11 4.83 -8.91 0.87
N MET A 12 4.19 -8.09 1.70
CA MET A 12 3.37 -6.95 1.25
C MET A 12 4.20 -5.86 0.55
N ASN A 13 5.46 -5.67 0.95
CA ASN A 13 6.34 -4.73 0.29
C ASN A 13 6.86 -5.25 -1.07
N SER A 14 7.02 -6.56 -1.22
CA SER A 14 7.56 -7.22 -2.42
C SER A 14 6.50 -7.59 -3.46
N ALA A 15 5.25 -7.80 -3.04
CA ALA A 15 4.12 -8.19 -3.90
C ALA A 15 3.57 -7.02 -4.75
N ARG A 16 4.45 -6.32 -5.48
CA ARG A 16 4.10 -5.13 -6.30
C ARG A 16 3.97 -5.42 -7.78
N ARG A 17 4.74 -6.35 -8.34
CA ARG A 17 4.65 -6.77 -9.75
C ARG A 17 4.59 -8.28 -9.80
N LEU A 18 3.71 -8.80 -10.65
CA LEU A 18 3.87 -10.18 -11.07
C LEU A 18 5.15 -10.25 -11.91
N ALA A 19 6.01 -11.23 -11.60
CA ALA A 19 7.24 -11.45 -12.34
C ALA A 19 6.96 -11.50 -13.85
N GLU A 20 7.80 -10.84 -14.64
CA GLU A 20 7.74 -10.86 -16.11
C GLU A 20 6.45 -10.27 -16.73
N THR A 21 5.63 -9.59 -15.94
CA THR A 21 4.45 -8.90 -16.45
C THR A 21 4.50 -7.39 -16.21
N ASN A 22 3.64 -6.66 -16.94
CA ASN A 22 3.31 -5.27 -16.66
C ASN A 22 2.16 -5.15 -15.64
N PHE A 23 1.66 -6.26 -15.11
CA PHE A 23 0.60 -6.27 -14.12
C PHE A 23 1.18 -6.05 -12.72
N SER A 24 0.53 -5.15 -11.99
CA SER A 24 0.79 -4.92 -10.57
C SER A 24 -0.42 -5.37 -9.76
N LEU A 25 -0.17 -5.95 -8.59
CA LEU A 25 -1.24 -6.25 -7.66
C LEU A 25 -1.71 -4.94 -7.06
N LEU A 26 -2.97 -4.58 -7.31
CA LEU A 26 -3.63 -3.54 -6.53
C LEU A 26 -3.74 -4.06 -5.10
N ARG A 27 -3.00 -3.44 -4.18
CA ARG A 27 -3.06 -3.82 -2.78
C ARG A 27 -4.34 -3.27 -2.19
N ASP A 28 -5.29 -4.16 -1.92
CA ASP A 28 -6.50 -3.86 -1.16
C ASP A 28 -6.15 -3.69 0.33
N TYR A 29 -5.59 -2.52 0.62
CA TYR A 29 -5.25 -2.12 1.97
C TYR A 29 -6.49 -1.88 2.83
N PRO A 30 -6.40 -2.08 4.15
CA PRO A 30 -7.34 -1.47 5.08
C PRO A 30 -7.54 0.01 4.82
N LYS A 31 -8.77 0.47 5.08
CA LYS A 31 -9.16 1.86 4.88
C LYS A 31 -8.21 2.80 5.64
N GLU A 32 -7.82 2.42 6.85
CA GLU A 32 -6.87 3.12 7.71
C GLU A 32 -5.52 3.29 6.99
N ILE A 33 -4.95 2.21 6.47
CA ILE A 33 -3.69 2.25 5.71
C ILE A 33 -3.86 3.08 4.42
N SER A 34 -4.98 2.91 3.72
CA SER A 34 -5.28 3.63 2.48
C SER A 34 -5.35 5.15 2.71
N ASP A 35 -6.07 5.57 3.74
CA ASP A 35 -6.25 6.98 4.08
C ASP A 35 -4.94 7.61 4.57
N THR A 36 -4.16 6.90 5.38
CA THR A 36 -2.82 7.37 5.79
C THR A 36 -1.87 7.51 4.59
N ARG A 37 -1.92 6.58 3.61
CA ARG A 37 -1.14 6.72 2.37
C ARG A 37 -1.58 7.91 1.51
N LYS A 38 -2.88 8.24 1.49
CA LYS A 38 -3.36 9.47 0.79
C LYS A 38 -2.77 10.72 1.44
N GLN A 39 -2.68 10.77 2.76
CA GLN A 39 -2.05 11.89 3.49
C GLN A 39 -0.54 12.00 3.18
N LEU A 40 0.14 10.87 2.99
CA LEU A 40 1.57 10.83 2.64
C LEU A 40 1.85 11.14 1.16
N TRP A 41 0.84 11.09 0.29
CA TRP A 41 1.00 11.22 -1.16
C TRP A 41 1.59 12.57 -1.63
N PRO A 42 1.17 13.73 -1.11
CA PRO A 42 1.77 15.01 -1.47
C PRO A 42 3.27 15.05 -1.17
N LYS A 43 3.66 14.62 0.04
CA LYS A 43 5.06 14.55 0.48
C LYS A 43 5.88 13.58 -0.38
N PHE A 44 5.29 12.43 -0.75
CA PHE A 44 5.94 11.50 -1.67
C PHE A 44 6.22 12.14 -3.03
N LYS A 45 5.26 12.89 -3.60
CA LYS A 45 5.44 13.58 -4.89
C LYS A 45 6.52 14.64 -4.81
N GLU A 46 6.50 15.44 -3.75
CA GLU A 46 7.52 16.47 -3.50
C GLU A 46 8.91 15.86 -3.37
N ALA A 47 9.06 14.84 -2.51
CA ALA A 47 10.33 14.15 -2.32
C ALA A 47 10.82 13.52 -3.62
N ARG A 48 9.94 12.92 -4.43
CA ARG A 48 10.29 12.35 -5.74
C ARG A 48 10.81 13.41 -6.70
N SER A 49 10.22 14.60 -6.71
CA SER A 49 10.69 15.72 -7.53
C SER A 49 12.09 16.16 -7.11
N LYS A 50 12.33 16.25 -5.80
CA LYS A 50 13.60 16.73 -5.22
C LYS A 50 14.76 15.73 -5.29
N HIS A 51 14.50 14.45 -5.04
CA HIS A 51 15.54 13.42 -4.88
C HIS A 51 15.58 12.40 -6.01
N GLY A 52 14.65 12.49 -6.96
CA GLY A 52 14.51 11.57 -8.08
C GLY A 52 13.75 10.28 -7.73
N PRO A 53 13.16 9.62 -8.75
CA PRO A 53 12.22 8.52 -8.57
C PRO A 53 12.82 7.23 -8.01
N ARG A 54 14.14 7.04 -8.10
CA ARG A 54 14.86 5.84 -7.61
C ARG A 54 15.15 5.90 -6.11
N ASN A 55 15.29 7.11 -5.57
CA ASN A 55 15.69 7.34 -4.18
C ASN A 55 14.51 7.45 -3.22
N VAL A 56 13.29 7.53 -3.75
CA VAL A 56 12.07 7.76 -2.98
C VAL A 56 11.13 6.59 -3.16
N GLN A 57 10.74 5.99 -2.04
CA GLN A 57 9.85 4.84 -2.02
C GLN A 57 8.82 4.99 -0.91
N MET A 58 7.57 4.69 -1.25
CA MET A 58 6.52 4.55 -0.25
C MET A 58 6.44 3.09 0.18
N LEU A 59 6.76 2.78 1.41
CA LEU A 59 6.80 1.42 1.94
C LEU A 59 5.43 1.02 2.49
N PHE A 60 5.28 -0.27 2.77
CA PHE A 60 4.18 -0.75 3.61
C PHE A 60 4.47 -0.38 5.07
N PRO A 61 3.46 -0.07 5.90
CA PRO A 61 2.07 0.19 5.52
C PRO A 61 1.87 1.60 4.96
N ALA A 62 2.42 2.62 5.61
CA ALA A 62 2.35 4.01 5.20
C ALA A 62 3.61 4.79 5.63
N ALA A 63 4.77 4.31 5.19
CA ALA A 63 6.06 4.97 5.45
C ALA A 63 6.68 5.52 4.16
N LEU A 64 7.41 6.63 4.28
CA LEU A 64 8.18 7.26 3.23
C LEU A 64 9.67 7.05 3.48
N ARG A 65 10.34 6.39 2.53
CA ARG A 65 11.79 6.23 2.51
C ARG A 65 12.41 7.16 1.48
N VAL A 66 13.41 7.94 1.89
CA VAL A 66 14.18 8.86 1.05
C VAL A 66 15.66 8.56 1.25
N ASN A 67 16.41 8.36 0.16
CA ASN A 67 17.84 8.06 0.18
C ASN A 67 18.20 6.90 1.14
N GLY A 68 17.37 5.86 1.15
CA GLY A 68 17.57 4.68 1.99
C GLY A 68 17.15 4.81 3.47
N ARG A 69 16.75 6.00 3.94
CA ARG A 69 16.32 6.23 5.33
C ARG A 69 14.81 6.49 5.41
N ILE A 70 14.17 6.02 6.49
CA ILE A 70 12.78 6.36 6.77
C ILE A 70 12.72 7.84 7.14
N ALA A 71 12.08 8.64 6.30
CA ALA A 71 11.88 10.07 6.52
C ALA A 71 10.60 10.31 7.32
N GLU A 72 9.58 9.48 7.13
CA GLU A 72 8.30 9.59 7.82
C GLU A 72 7.61 8.22 7.89
N ASP A 73 7.04 7.88 9.03
CA ASP A 73 6.20 6.69 9.21
C ASP A 73 4.94 7.10 9.95
N LEU A 74 3.81 7.12 9.22
CA LEU A 74 2.53 7.52 9.77
C LEU A 74 1.72 6.34 10.30
N PHE A 75 2.25 5.11 10.23
CA PHE A 75 1.52 3.93 10.67
C PHE A 75 2.44 2.86 11.28
N PRO A 76 3.26 3.20 12.30
CA PRO A 76 4.25 2.28 12.88
C PRO A 76 3.61 1.06 13.59
N GLU A 77 2.49 1.26 14.28
CA GLU A 77 1.78 0.24 15.08
C GLU A 77 0.65 -0.46 14.29
N TRP A 78 0.93 -0.83 13.04
CA TRP A 78 -0.07 -1.38 12.13
C TRP A 78 -0.47 -2.84 12.40
N TYR A 79 0.41 -3.58 13.07
CA TYR A 79 0.27 -5.03 13.23
C TYR A 79 -0.99 -5.45 14.00
N PRO A 80 -1.37 -4.80 15.12
CA PRO A 80 -2.62 -5.08 15.82
C PRO A 80 -3.88 -4.83 14.98
N ILE A 81 -3.85 -3.83 14.10
CA ILE A 81 -5.01 -3.42 13.27
C ILE A 81 -5.27 -4.46 12.17
N LEU A 82 -4.22 -5.11 11.65
CA LEU A 82 -4.38 -6.20 10.69
C LEU A 82 -4.79 -7.54 11.30
N LYS A 83 -4.74 -7.69 12.63
CA LYS A 83 -5.16 -8.93 13.31
C LYS A 83 -6.67 -9.10 13.40
N GLY A 84 -7.47 -8.06 13.15
CA GLY A 84 -8.93 -8.20 13.03
C GLY A 84 -9.29 -9.10 11.85
N SER A 85 -10.18 -10.09 12.04
CA SER A 85 -10.60 -10.99 10.95
C SER A 85 -11.23 -10.19 9.81
N ARG A 86 -10.55 -10.14 8.65
CA ARG A 86 -10.98 -9.43 7.44
C ARG A 86 -11.68 -10.34 6.43
N ILE A 87 -11.88 -11.61 6.80
CA ILE A 87 -12.52 -12.62 5.96
C ILE A 87 -14.05 -12.41 5.95
N SER A 88 -14.61 -11.84 7.02
CA SER A 88 -16.05 -11.67 7.20
C SER A 88 -16.73 -10.79 6.14
N ASN A 89 -16.02 -9.86 5.50
CA ASN A 89 -16.57 -8.94 4.49
C ASN A 89 -15.82 -8.96 3.15
N ILE A 90 -15.13 -10.06 2.82
CA ILE A 90 -14.31 -10.13 1.62
C ILE A 90 -15.12 -9.99 0.32
N HIS A 91 -16.34 -10.53 0.27
CA HIS A 91 -17.22 -10.45 -0.90
C HIS A 91 -17.64 -9.02 -1.22
N GLU A 92 -17.98 -8.23 -0.20
CA GLU A 92 -18.37 -6.83 -0.34
C GLU A 92 -17.20 -5.97 -0.82
N ARG A 93 -15.99 -6.24 -0.31
CA ARG A 93 -14.76 -5.53 -0.70
C ARG A 93 -14.37 -5.80 -2.15
N ILE A 94 -14.45 -7.06 -2.59
CA ILE A 94 -14.19 -7.42 -4.00
C ILE A 94 -15.19 -6.71 -4.91
N HIS A 95 -16.48 -6.75 -4.57
CA HIS A 95 -17.54 -6.08 -5.34
C HIS A 95 -17.27 -4.57 -5.51
N ASN A 96 -16.94 -3.88 -4.42
CA ASN A 96 -16.66 -2.44 -4.44
C ASN A 96 -15.38 -2.08 -5.20
N SER A 97 -14.34 -2.93 -5.14
CA SER A 97 -13.09 -2.74 -5.88
C SER A 97 -13.28 -2.92 -7.39
N VAL A 98 -14.07 -3.91 -7.81
CA VAL A 98 -14.38 -4.14 -9.23
C VAL A 98 -15.25 -3.02 -9.77
N ALA A 99 -16.31 -2.63 -9.04
CA ALA A 99 -17.19 -1.53 -9.43
C ALA A 99 -16.41 -0.23 -9.65
N SER A 100 -15.53 0.16 -8.72
CA SER A 100 -14.70 1.36 -8.85
C SER A 100 -13.76 1.31 -10.07
N SER A 101 -13.23 0.13 -10.39
CA SER A 101 -12.32 -0.05 -11.54
C SER A 101 -13.05 0.04 -12.88
N VAL A 102 -14.29 -0.48 -12.94
CA VAL A 102 -15.15 -0.37 -14.12
C VAL A 102 -15.60 1.07 -14.36
N GLU A 103 -15.93 1.80 -13.30
CA GLU A 103 -16.28 3.23 -13.37
C GLU A 103 -15.14 4.06 -14.00
N MET A 104 -13.89 3.81 -13.57
CA MET A 104 -12.71 4.52 -14.10
C MET A 104 -12.40 4.21 -15.57
N LEU A 105 -12.87 3.08 -16.10
CA LEU A 105 -12.70 2.71 -17.51
C LEU A 105 -13.81 3.29 -18.40
N ARG A 106 -14.98 3.62 -17.84
CA ARG A 106 -16.10 4.24 -18.58
C ARG A 106 -15.92 5.74 -18.85
N HIS A 107 -14.97 6.38 -18.17
CA HIS A 107 -14.66 7.81 -18.29
C HIS A 107 -13.32 8.10 -18.99
N GLN A 108 -12.76 7.13 -19.70
CA GLN A 108 -11.63 7.29 -20.64
C GLN A 108 -12.16 7.28 -22.08
#